data_AF-A0A9E3F3M7-F1
#
_entry.id   AF-A0A9E3F3M7-F1
#
_cell.length_a   1.000
_cell.length_b   1.000
_cell.length_c   1.000
_cell.angle_alpha   90.00
_cell.angle_beta   90.00
_cell.angle_gamma   90.00
#
_symmetry.space_group_name_H-M   'P 1'
#
loop_
_entity.id
_entity.type
_entity.pdbx_description
1 polymer ?
#
loop_
_entity_poly.entity_id
_entity_poly.type
_entity_poly.pdbx_seq_one_letter_code
_entity_poly.pdbx_strand_id
1 'polypeptide(L)'
;MTTLNPCGPSALWGLLAFLPLALGAHAASAAPRPFVSDGDKRLARQWLASTMARGGALPFSFDYGGQPSSGFLPAWRRRHATTRLDAQRTRDEYAFDDPRTGLTVRCVAVRYSDFPAVEWTVFFRNNGRADTPLLSHIQALDLRLSPAIPGDCTLHYSTGSHAGPDDYQPRTATLPLGADLPLGGASGWSTTEVLSYFNLVGPDANVLVGLGWPGNWRARFTRDAGGGLRILAGQGLTHFVLHPGEEARSPLIALQFYTGDWIRGQNLWRRWMVAQNLPRAGGQPPPPILATAAPEIGGLHYNQANEIRAMDLAAQEKLPVNHWWIDAGWYPCHGNWYNVGTWREDRAEFPDGLRTVTDHARRLGMRQVLWFEPERV
;
A
#
# COMPACT_ATOMS: atom_id res chain seq x y z
N MET A 1 -4.11 -73.64 -39.03
CA MET A 1 -3.68 -73.44 -37.64
C MET A 1 -4.49 -72.28 -37.09
N THR A 2 -5.83 -72.35 -36.99
CA THR A 2 -6.66 -73.11 -36.03
C THR A 2 -6.23 -72.82 -34.57
N THR A 3 -6.90 -71.87 -33.88
CA THR A 3 -8.00 -72.08 -32.89
C THR A 3 -7.53 -72.77 -31.59
N LEU A 4 -7.91 -72.45 -30.36
CA LEU A 4 -9.24 -72.20 -29.77
C LEU A 4 -9.06 -71.99 -28.24
N ASN A 5 -10.00 -71.30 -27.59
CA ASN A 5 -10.31 -71.40 -26.14
C ASN A 5 -10.54 -72.87 -25.70
N PRO A 6 -10.42 -73.18 -24.40
CA PRO A 6 -11.63 -73.61 -23.65
C PRO A 6 -11.62 -73.17 -22.16
N CYS A 7 -12.73 -72.63 -21.64
CA CYS A 7 -13.77 -73.29 -20.81
C CYS A 7 -13.65 -72.99 -19.30
N GLY A 8 -14.75 -72.47 -18.71
CA GLY A 8 -15.07 -72.65 -17.27
C GLY A 8 -15.58 -74.08 -17.00
N PRO A 9 -16.19 -74.44 -15.84
CA PRO A 9 -16.88 -73.57 -14.85
C PRO A 9 -16.68 -73.96 -13.36
N SER A 10 -17.51 -73.36 -12.49
CA SER A 10 -18.03 -73.85 -11.18
C SER A 10 -17.18 -73.74 -9.89
N ALA A 11 -17.55 -72.71 -9.11
CA ALA A 11 -18.00 -72.73 -7.71
C ALA A 11 -17.33 -73.66 -6.68
N LEU A 12 -16.75 -73.06 -5.62
CA LEU A 12 -16.95 -73.50 -4.24
C LEU A 12 -16.70 -72.35 -3.26
N TRP A 13 -17.68 -72.18 -2.36
CA TRP A 13 -17.79 -71.16 -1.33
C TRP A 13 -16.75 -71.36 -0.21
N GLY A 14 -16.09 -70.27 0.19
CA GLY A 14 -15.23 -70.22 1.38
C GLY A 14 -15.36 -68.86 2.07
N LEU A 15 -16.19 -68.80 3.11
CA LEU A 15 -16.33 -67.66 4.02
C LEU A 15 -15.03 -67.41 4.79
N LEU A 16 -14.44 -66.22 4.65
CA LEU A 16 -13.54 -65.64 5.64
C LEU A 16 -13.98 -64.19 5.91
N ALA A 17 -14.67 -64.03 7.04
CA ALA A 17 -15.08 -62.74 7.57
C ALA A 17 -13.84 -61.95 8.03
N PHE A 18 -13.52 -60.86 7.34
CA PHE A 18 -12.66 -59.81 7.87
C PHE A 18 -13.52 -58.82 8.64
N LEU A 19 -13.42 -58.83 9.97
CA LEU A 19 -13.84 -57.71 10.82
C LEU A 19 -12.85 -56.56 10.63
N PRO A 20 -13.25 -55.38 10.12
CA PRO A 20 -12.41 -54.21 10.21
C PRO A 20 -12.52 -53.66 11.63
N LEU A 21 -11.39 -53.63 12.36
CA LEU A 21 -11.25 -52.82 13.55
C LEU A 21 -11.51 -51.35 13.18
N ALA A 22 -12.64 -50.81 13.62
CA ALA A 22 -12.92 -49.38 13.56
C ALA A 22 -12.05 -48.66 14.60
N LEU A 23 -10.86 -48.22 14.19
CA LEU A 23 -10.12 -47.16 14.89
C LEU A 23 -10.82 -45.83 14.59
N GLY A 24 -11.83 -45.51 15.40
CA GLY A 24 -12.49 -44.21 15.40
C GLY A 24 -11.58 -43.12 15.94
N ALA A 25 -10.58 -42.70 15.17
CA ALA A 25 -9.92 -41.42 15.39
C ALA A 25 -10.90 -40.31 14.95
N HIS A 26 -11.68 -39.80 15.90
CA HIS A 26 -12.36 -38.52 15.74
C HIS A 26 -11.29 -37.42 15.71
N ALA A 27 -10.64 -37.25 14.56
CA ALA A 27 -9.98 -36.00 14.24
C ALA A 27 -11.12 -34.98 14.09
N ALA A 28 -11.43 -34.28 15.18
CA ALA A 28 -12.25 -33.09 15.11
C ALA A 28 -11.60 -32.18 14.08
N SER A 29 -12.24 -32.02 12.92
CA SER A 29 -11.85 -31.04 11.92
C SER A 29 -11.95 -29.67 12.59
N ALA A 30 -10.82 -29.19 13.10
CA ALA A 30 -10.73 -27.84 13.60
C ALA A 30 -11.09 -26.93 12.42
N ALA A 31 -12.15 -26.13 12.57
CA ALA A 31 -12.53 -25.15 11.57
C ALA A 31 -11.27 -24.36 11.14
N PRO A 32 -11.08 -24.12 9.82
CA PRO A 32 -9.89 -23.44 9.34
C PRO A 32 -9.73 -22.11 10.10
N ARG A 33 -8.58 -21.94 10.76
CA ARG A 33 -8.30 -20.72 11.53
C ARG A 33 -8.41 -19.52 10.58
N PRO A 34 -9.07 -18.43 11.00
CA PRO A 34 -9.16 -17.24 10.17
C PRO A 34 -7.75 -16.71 9.88
N PHE A 35 -7.51 -16.30 8.64
CA PHE A 35 -6.19 -15.82 8.22
C PHE A 35 -5.75 -14.60 9.05
N VAL A 36 -6.69 -13.69 9.31
CA VAL A 36 -6.53 -12.64 10.32
C VAL A 36 -6.85 -13.22 11.69
N SER A 37 -5.85 -13.36 12.56
CA SER A 37 -6.05 -13.99 13.87
C SER A 37 -6.44 -12.96 14.94
N ASP A 38 -7.07 -13.42 16.01
CA ASP A 38 -7.29 -12.59 17.19
C ASP A 38 -5.99 -12.19 17.88
N GLY A 39 -4.91 -12.97 17.70
CA GLY A 39 -3.57 -12.64 18.18
C GLY A 39 -3.04 -11.37 17.52
N ASP A 40 -3.10 -11.31 16.19
CA ASP A 40 -2.69 -10.13 15.43
C ASP A 40 -3.52 -8.90 15.88
N LYS A 41 -4.85 -9.05 15.96
CA LYS A 41 -5.76 -7.95 16.37
C LYS A 41 -5.53 -7.52 17.83
N ARG A 42 -5.03 -8.40 18.70
CA ARG A 42 -4.64 -8.03 20.07
C ARG A 42 -3.38 -7.16 20.08
N LEU A 43 -2.37 -7.48 19.28
CA LEU A 43 -1.14 -6.67 19.16
C LEU A 43 -1.46 -5.23 18.75
N ALA A 44 -2.29 -5.06 17.71
CA ALA A 44 -2.69 -3.74 17.25
C ALA A 44 -3.45 -2.93 18.33
N ARG A 45 -4.38 -3.59 19.05
CA ARG A 45 -5.12 -2.96 20.15
C ARG A 45 -4.22 -2.58 21.31
N GLN A 46 -3.28 -3.44 21.70
CA GLN A 46 -2.33 -3.19 22.79
C GLN A 46 -1.43 -2.00 22.46
N TRP A 47 -0.88 -1.96 21.24
CA TRP A 47 -0.05 -0.84 20.78
C TRP A 47 -0.82 0.48 20.77
N LEU A 48 -2.07 0.47 20.31
CA LEU A 48 -2.90 1.68 20.31
C LEU A 48 -3.19 2.15 21.72
N ALA A 49 -3.54 1.23 22.63
CA ALA A 49 -3.83 1.57 24.02
C ALA A 49 -2.62 2.16 24.75
N SER A 50 -1.39 1.74 24.43
CA SER A 50 -0.19 2.32 25.04
C SER A 50 0.23 3.64 24.42
N THR A 51 0.27 3.71 23.08
CA THR A 51 0.82 4.86 22.33
C THR A 51 -0.12 6.06 22.35
N MET A 52 -1.42 5.83 22.20
CA MET A 52 -2.41 6.89 22.10
C MET A 52 -3.12 7.23 23.42
N ALA A 53 -2.73 6.60 24.53
CA ALA A 53 -3.25 6.92 25.86
C ALA A 53 -2.94 8.38 26.29
N ARG A 54 -3.68 8.85 27.30
CA ARG A 54 -3.38 10.13 27.95
C ARG A 54 -2.02 10.03 28.65
N GLY A 55 -1.05 10.83 28.22
CA GLY A 55 0.34 10.75 28.69
C GLY A 55 1.23 9.75 27.93
N GLY A 56 0.69 9.03 26.93
CA GLY A 56 1.48 8.18 26.03
C GLY A 56 2.36 9.01 25.08
N ALA A 57 3.44 8.39 24.58
CA ALA A 57 4.28 8.99 23.56
C ALA A 57 3.50 9.09 22.24
N LEU A 58 3.40 10.29 21.67
CA LEU A 58 2.73 10.48 20.39
C LEU A 58 3.53 9.80 19.28
N PRO A 59 2.86 9.17 18.28
CA PRO A 59 3.54 8.42 17.23
C PRO A 59 4.12 9.32 16.14
N PHE A 60 4.31 10.61 16.41
CA PHE A 60 4.79 11.62 15.48
C PHE A 60 5.58 12.68 16.25
N SER A 61 6.45 13.39 15.55
CA SER A 61 7.19 14.52 16.10
C SER A 61 7.48 15.56 15.02
N PHE A 62 7.77 16.77 15.45
CA PHE A 62 8.14 17.90 14.59
C PHE A 62 8.86 18.96 15.42
N ASP A 63 9.51 19.90 14.74
CA ASP A 63 10.06 21.11 15.34
C ASP A 63 9.15 22.31 15.03
N TYR A 64 9.02 23.20 16.00
CA TYR A 64 8.23 24.42 15.88
C TYR A 64 8.95 25.60 16.52
N GLY A 65 9.28 26.62 15.72
CA GLY A 65 10.10 27.74 16.18
C GLY A 65 11.47 27.30 16.72
N GLY A 66 12.05 26.24 16.12
CA GLY A 66 13.34 25.67 16.54
C GLY A 66 13.31 24.83 17.81
N GLN A 67 12.13 24.52 18.36
CA GLN A 67 11.97 23.66 19.53
C GLN A 67 11.33 22.33 19.15
N PRO A 68 11.76 21.19 19.73
CA PRO A 68 11.14 19.89 19.47
C PRO A 68 9.78 19.77 20.17
N SER A 69 8.81 19.20 19.46
CA SER A 69 7.43 18.94 19.93
C SER A 69 7.33 18.22 21.28
N SER A 70 8.28 17.34 21.61
CA SER A 70 8.33 16.68 22.92
C SER A 70 8.47 17.65 24.10
N GLY A 71 9.04 18.84 23.87
CA GLY A 71 9.24 19.87 24.90
C GLY A 71 8.01 20.73 25.17
N PHE A 72 7.03 20.79 24.26
CA PHE A 72 5.89 21.71 24.39
C PHE A 72 4.51 21.05 24.26
N LEU A 73 4.34 19.97 23.48
CA LEU A 73 3.04 19.32 23.30
C LEU A 73 2.40 18.83 24.61
N PRO A 74 3.16 18.33 25.62
CA PRO A 74 2.56 17.96 26.90
C PRO A 74 1.90 19.11 27.65
N ALA A 75 2.32 20.36 27.40
CA ALA A 75 1.76 21.55 28.02
C ALA A 75 0.55 22.12 27.25
N TRP A 76 0.33 21.68 26.01
CA TRP A 76 -0.79 22.15 25.19
C TRP A 76 -2.10 21.47 25.60
N ARG A 77 -3.21 22.18 25.37
CA ARG A 77 -4.54 21.61 25.61
C ARG A 77 -4.76 20.47 24.62
N ARG A 78 -4.83 19.24 25.15
CA ARG A 78 -5.17 18.04 24.38
C ARG A 78 -6.68 17.77 24.41
N ARG A 79 -7.27 17.60 23.23
CA ARG A 79 -8.65 17.15 23.03
C ARG A 79 -8.64 15.81 22.30
N HIS A 80 -9.60 14.94 22.61
CA HIS A 80 -9.78 13.65 21.94
C HIS A 80 -11.24 13.46 21.58
N ALA A 81 -11.49 13.00 20.35
CA ALA A 81 -12.81 12.61 19.89
C ALA A 81 -12.73 11.25 19.19
N THR A 82 -13.74 10.42 19.40
CA THR A 82 -13.88 9.13 18.73
C THR A 82 -15.14 9.16 17.87
N THR A 83 -15.04 8.69 16.62
CA THR A 83 -16.16 8.61 15.68
C THR A 83 -16.18 7.23 15.04
N ARG A 84 -17.32 6.52 15.10
CA ARG A 84 -17.51 5.31 14.31
C ARG A 84 -17.71 5.71 12.85
N LEU A 85 -16.83 5.26 11.95
CA LEU A 85 -16.94 5.56 10.51
C LEU A 85 -17.92 4.59 9.85
N ASP A 86 -17.84 3.30 10.22
CA ASP A 86 -18.73 2.25 9.73
C ASP A 86 -18.68 1.01 10.65
N ALA A 87 -19.07 -0.15 10.12
CA ALA A 87 -19.08 -1.41 10.85
C ALA A 87 -17.69 -1.83 11.38
N GLN A 88 -16.62 -1.52 10.65
CA GLN A 88 -15.27 -2.05 10.86
C GLN A 88 -14.26 -0.98 11.28
N ARG A 89 -14.51 0.29 10.94
CA ARG A 89 -13.57 1.40 11.15
C ARG A 89 -14.05 2.37 12.21
N THR A 90 -13.12 2.73 13.09
CA THR A 90 -13.30 3.81 14.07
C THR A 90 -12.20 4.84 13.87
N ARG A 91 -12.56 6.11 13.86
CA ARG A 91 -11.63 7.24 13.83
C ARG A 91 -11.42 7.78 15.24
N ASP A 92 -10.17 8.00 15.60
CA ASP A 92 -9.75 8.68 16.81
C ASP A 92 -8.97 9.94 16.42
N GLU A 93 -9.43 11.11 16.86
CA GLU A 93 -8.80 12.40 16.55
C GLU A 93 -8.24 13.03 17.83
N TYR A 94 -6.93 13.27 17.85
CA TYR A 94 -6.22 13.92 18.95
C TYR A 94 -5.77 15.31 18.50
N ALA A 95 -6.34 16.36 19.10
CA ALA A 95 -6.01 17.74 18.79
C ALA A 95 -5.21 18.40 19.92
N PHE A 96 -4.19 19.17 19.56
CA PHE A 96 -3.31 19.92 20.44
C PHE A 96 -3.33 21.39 20.01
N ASP A 97 -3.71 22.27 20.92
CA ASP A 97 -3.86 23.70 20.63
C ASP A 97 -2.73 24.51 21.30
N ASP A 98 -1.95 25.26 20.51
CA ASP A 98 -1.00 26.23 21.01
C ASP A 98 -1.73 27.50 21.46
N PRO A 99 -1.75 27.82 22.77
CA PRO A 99 -2.44 29.00 23.26
C PRO A 99 -1.78 30.31 22.81
N ARG A 100 -0.51 30.29 22.36
CA ARG A 100 0.24 31.51 22.00
C ARG A 100 0.05 31.90 20.54
N THR A 101 0.20 30.95 19.64
CA THR A 101 0.21 31.21 18.19
C THR A 101 -1.14 30.92 17.52
N GLY A 102 -1.97 30.08 18.13
CA GLY A 102 -3.20 29.58 17.51
C GLY A 102 -2.98 28.41 16.54
N LEU A 103 -1.78 27.81 16.50
CA LEU A 103 -1.57 26.55 15.78
C LEU A 103 -2.37 25.42 16.45
N THR A 104 -3.14 24.68 15.65
CA THR A 104 -3.74 23.41 16.07
C THR A 104 -3.08 22.27 15.31
N VAL A 105 -2.58 21.28 16.05
CA VAL A 105 -2.03 20.03 15.49
C VAL A 105 -3.01 18.91 15.76
N ARG A 106 -3.40 18.15 14.73
CA ARG A 106 -4.37 17.06 14.82
C ARG A 106 -3.75 15.77 14.31
N CYS A 107 -3.69 14.74 15.16
CA CYS A 107 -3.42 13.38 14.72
C CYS A 107 -4.75 12.66 14.51
N VAL A 108 -5.08 12.38 13.25
CA VAL A 108 -6.33 11.70 12.87
C VAL A 108 -5.98 10.26 12.56
N ALA A 109 -6.34 9.35 13.46
CA ALA A 109 -6.05 7.93 13.35
C ALA A 109 -7.32 7.14 13.00
N VAL A 110 -7.19 6.08 12.20
CA VAL A 110 -8.24 5.10 11.90
C VAL A 110 -7.76 3.73 12.34
N ARG A 111 -8.60 3.05 13.11
CA ARG A 111 -8.38 1.68 13.59
C ARG A 111 -9.44 0.74 13.05
N TYR A 112 -9.00 -0.47 12.75
CA TYR A 112 -9.79 -1.51 12.10
C TYR A 112 -10.14 -2.61 13.11
N SER A 113 -11.40 -3.06 13.15
CA SER A 113 -11.82 -4.15 14.03
C SER A 113 -11.62 -5.53 13.40
N ASP A 114 -11.59 -5.58 12.07
CA ASP A 114 -11.47 -6.79 11.25
C ASP A 114 -10.03 -7.04 10.77
N PHE A 115 -9.16 -6.02 10.79
CA PHE A 115 -7.73 -6.13 10.49
C PHE A 115 -6.85 -5.61 11.63
N PRO A 116 -5.63 -6.13 11.80
CA PRO A 116 -4.68 -5.67 12.81
C PRO A 116 -3.93 -4.39 12.38
N ALA A 117 -4.64 -3.47 11.75
CA ALA A 117 -4.10 -2.26 11.17
C ALA A 117 -4.54 -1.01 11.93
N VAL A 118 -3.67 -0.02 11.94
CA VAL A 118 -3.95 1.35 12.32
C VAL A 118 -3.24 2.27 11.35
N GLU A 119 -3.90 3.33 10.92
CA GLU A 119 -3.30 4.36 10.10
C GLU A 119 -3.58 5.74 10.67
N TRP A 120 -2.73 6.72 10.36
CA TRP A 120 -2.98 8.10 10.76
C TRP A 120 -2.34 9.10 9.81
N THR A 121 -2.82 10.34 9.91
CA THR A 121 -2.22 11.52 9.28
C THR A 121 -2.21 12.65 10.30
N VAL A 122 -1.13 13.43 10.31
CA VAL A 122 -1.00 14.61 11.16
C VAL A 122 -1.30 15.86 10.35
N PHE A 123 -2.18 16.71 10.85
CA PHE A 123 -2.59 17.97 10.25
C PHE A 123 -2.10 19.13 11.11
N PHE A 124 -1.64 20.20 10.48
CA PHE A 124 -1.15 21.42 11.09
C PHE A 124 -1.97 22.57 10.52
N ARG A 125 -2.77 23.24 11.36
CA ARG A 125 -3.63 24.34 10.93
C ARG A 125 -3.35 25.60 11.71
N ASN A 126 -3.13 26.71 11.01
CA ASN A 126 -2.99 28.01 11.65
C ASN A 126 -4.37 28.65 11.88
N ASN A 127 -4.86 28.63 13.12
CA ASN A 127 -6.08 29.34 13.51
C ASN A 127 -5.78 30.72 14.16
N GLY A 128 -4.51 31.14 14.13
CA GLY A 128 -4.06 32.43 14.61
C GLY A 128 -4.35 33.57 13.63
N ARG A 129 -3.76 34.73 13.93
CA ARG A 129 -3.91 35.97 13.14
C ARG A 129 -2.63 36.41 12.43
N ALA A 130 -1.55 35.67 12.61
CA ALA A 130 -0.25 35.92 11.99
C ALA A 130 0.36 34.59 11.52
N ASP A 131 1.41 34.66 10.72
CA ASP A 131 2.18 33.49 10.31
C ASP A 131 2.65 32.69 11.52
N THR A 132 2.66 31.37 11.38
CA THR A 132 3.23 30.52 12.42
C THR A 132 4.75 30.73 12.52
N PRO A 133 5.37 30.50 13.69
CA PRO A 133 6.76 30.07 13.75
C PRO A 133 7.05 28.94 12.75
N LEU A 134 8.33 28.81 12.38
CA LEU A 134 8.79 27.80 11.42
C LEU A 134 8.37 26.39 11.86
N LEU A 135 7.68 25.68 10.97
CA LEU A 135 7.43 24.25 11.05
C LEU A 135 8.51 23.51 10.26
N SER A 136 9.20 22.59 10.92
CA SER A 136 10.26 21.80 10.29
C SER A 136 10.39 20.40 10.88
N HIS A 137 11.16 19.56 10.20
CA HIS A 137 11.48 18.19 10.64
C HIS A 137 10.25 17.34 11.01
N ILE A 138 9.13 17.52 10.31
CA ILE A 138 7.89 16.77 10.54
C ILE A 138 8.13 15.28 10.26
N GLN A 139 8.16 14.49 11.33
CA GLN A 139 8.16 13.03 11.33
C GLN A 139 6.72 12.56 11.52
N ALA A 140 6.10 12.07 10.44
CA ALA A 140 4.76 11.47 10.49
C ALA A 140 4.73 10.20 11.37
N LEU A 141 5.87 9.50 11.44
CA LEU A 141 6.15 8.40 12.34
C LEU A 141 7.34 8.75 13.22
N ASP A 142 7.14 8.70 14.54
CA ASP A 142 8.19 8.63 15.55
C ASP A 142 7.84 7.52 16.52
N LEU A 143 8.19 6.29 16.13
CA LEU A 143 7.86 5.08 16.87
C LEU A 143 9.08 4.60 17.64
N ARG A 144 8.89 4.34 18.92
CA ARG A 144 9.87 3.69 19.78
C ARG A 144 9.33 2.34 20.21
N LEU A 145 10.05 1.28 19.87
CA LEU A 145 9.78 -0.07 20.34
C LEU A 145 10.69 -0.33 21.54
N SER A 146 10.06 -0.42 22.72
CA SER A 146 10.66 -0.68 24.03
C SER A 146 9.73 -1.63 24.78
N PRO A 147 10.20 -2.58 25.62
CA PRO A 147 11.57 -2.75 26.14
C PRO A 147 12.59 -3.21 25.09
N ALA A 148 13.87 -3.30 25.52
CA ALA A 148 14.97 -3.81 24.73
C ALA A 148 14.55 -5.08 23.96
N ILE A 149 14.65 -5.06 22.64
CA ILE A 149 14.41 -6.23 21.79
C ILE A 149 15.60 -7.18 21.99
N PRO A 150 15.43 -8.41 22.53
CA PRO A 150 16.53 -9.37 22.59
C PRO A 150 17.01 -9.79 21.19
N GLY A 151 18.33 -9.85 20.99
CA GLY A 151 18.92 -10.26 19.71
C GLY A 151 18.71 -9.24 18.57
N ASP A 152 19.17 -9.54 17.36
CA ASP A 152 19.06 -8.59 16.26
C ASP A 152 17.64 -8.42 15.72
N CYS A 153 17.26 -7.20 15.30
CA CYS A 153 16.04 -7.01 14.52
C CYS A 153 16.33 -7.25 13.04
N THR A 154 15.34 -7.74 12.31
CA THR A 154 15.45 -7.88 10.86
C THR A 154 14.45 -6.95 10.17
N LEU A 155 14.93 -6.21 9.18
CA LEU A 155 14.11 -5.37 8.31
C LEU A 155 14.07 -5.98 6.91
N HIS A 156 12.89 -6.34 6.43
CA HIS A 156 12.68 -6.66 5.02
C HIS A 156 12.06 -5.45 4.30
N TYR A 157 12.61 -5.10 3.14
CA TYR A 157 12.20 -3.98 2.32
C TYR A 157 12.52 -4.28 0.85
N SER A 158 12.19 -3.39 -0.08
CA SER A 158 12.53 -3.57 -1.50
C SER A 158 13.22 -2.33 -2.05
N THR A 159 14.13 -2.51 -3.00
CA THR A 159 14.68 -1.42 -3.83
C THR A 159 13.55 -0.74 -4.60
N GLY A 160 13.79 0.47 -5.12
CA GLY A 160 12.84 1.15 -5.99
C GLY A 160 12.93 0.68 -7.44
N SER A 161 12.61 1.56 -8.38
CA SER A 161 12.71 1.30 -9.81
C SER A 161 13.56 2.36 -10.50
N HIS A 162 14.51 1.87 -11.29
CA HIS A 162 15.32 2.63 -12.25
C HIS A 162 15.14 2.06 -13.67
N ALA A 163 14.01 1.39 -13.91
CA ALA A 163 13.72 0.62 -15.12
C ALA A 163 14.76 -0.50 -15.39
N GLY A 164 15.25 -1.14 -14.33
CA GLY A 164 16.25 -2.20 -14.36
C GLY A 164 15.68 -3.59 -14.07
N PRO A 165 16.44 -4.66 -14.37
CA PRO A 165 16.03 -6.03 -14.05
C PRO A 165 15.94 -6.31 -12.54
N ASP A 166 16.51 -5.45 -11.70
CA ASP A 166 16.49 -5.51 -10.23
C ASP A 166 15.47 -4.53 -9.61
N ASP A 167 14.57 -3.96 -10.42
CA ASP A 167 13.46 -3.15 -9.94
C ASP A 167 12.66 -3.91 -8.86
N TYR A 168 12.40 -3.23 -7.75
CA TYR A 168 11.61 -3.75 -6.63
C TYR A 168 12.17 -5.01 -5.96
N GLN A 169 13.45 -5.30 -6.18
CA GLN A 169 14.14 -6.45 -5.62
C GLN A 169 14.03 -6.46 -4.08
N PRO A 170 13.62 -7.60 -3.48
CA PRO A 170 13.55 -7.73 -2.04
C PRO A 170 14.95 -7.68 -1.43
N ARG A 171 15.08 -6.95 -0.32
CA ARG A 171 16.27 -6.76 0.49
C ARG A 171 15.96 -7.13 1.94
N THR A 172 17.01 -7.55 2.64
CA THR A 172 16.96 -7.83 4.08
C THR A 172 18.15 -7.16 4.73
N ALA A 173 17.90 -6.44 5.82
CA ALA A 173 18.94 -5.84 6.65
C ALA A 173 18.81 -6.34 8.09
N THR A 174 19.94 -6.70 8.68
CA THR A 174 20.05 -6.95 10.12
C THR A 174 20.33 -5.62 10.81
N LEU A 175 19.63 -5.34 11.92
CA LEU A 175 19.81 -4.16 12.75
C LEU A 175 20.43 -4.58 14.10
N PRO A 176 21.78 -4.71 14.18
CA PRO A 176 22.47 -4.93 15.44
C PRO A 176 22.40 -3.70 16.36
N LEU A 177 22.83 -3.84 17.62
CA LEU A 177 22.94 -2.70 18.55
C LEU A 177 23.82 -1.60 17.94
N GLY A 178 23.36 -0.35 18.02
CA GLY A 178 24.03 0.79 17.39
C GLY A 178 23.78 0.95 15.88
N ALA A 179 22.96 0.08 15.27
CA ALA A 179 22.61 0.20 13.87
C ALA A 179 21.91 1.53 13.57
N ASP A 180 22.22 2.09 12.42
CA ASP A 180 21.59 3.29 11.90
C ASP A 180 21.40 3.15 10.39
N LEU A 181 20.15 2.94 9.97
CA LEU A 181 19.79 2.66 8.58
C LEU A 181 18.85 3.75 8.05
N PRO A 182 19.37 4.74 7.31
CA PRO A 182 18.54 5.67 6.55
C PRO A 182 18.04 5.02 5.25
N LEU A 183 16.76 5.24 4.92
CA LEU A 183 16.11 4.82 3.68
C LEU A 183 15.29 5.99 3.11
N GLY A 184 15.07 5.98 1.79
CA GLY A 184 14.39 7.06 1.07
C GLY A 184 15.26 7.62 -0.05
N GLY A 185 14.82 8.71 -0.67
CA GLY A 185 15.49 9.27 -1.85
C GLY A 185 15.45 10.80 -1.92
N ALA A 186 15.80 11.33 -3.09
CA ALA A 186 15.69 12.75 -3.43
C ALA A 186 15.14 12.99 -4.84
N SER A 187 14.60 11.95 -5.49
CA SER A 187 14.14 12.01 -6.89
C SER A 187 12.84 12.78 -7.09
N GLY A 188 12.14 13.16 -6.01
CA GLY A 188 10.80 13.73 -6.08
C GLY A 188 9.68 12.70 -6.21
N TRP A 189 10.03 11.43 -6.47
CA TRP A 189 9.10 10.32 -6.66
C TRP A 189 9.16 9.36 -5.45
N SER A 190 8.04 8.72 -5.15
CA SER A 190 7.92 7.90 -3.94
C SER A 190 8.70 6.58 -3.97
N THR A 191 9.06 6.03 -5.13
CA THR A 191 9.59 4.65 -5.22
C THR A 191 10.79 4.51 -6.14
N THR A 192 11.55 5.58 -6.39
CA THR A 192 12.76 5.51 -7.23
C THR A 192 13.86 4.69 -6.55
N GLU A 193 14.17 4.98 -5.29
CA GLU A 193 15.29 4.31 -4.60
C GLU A 193 14.87 3.11 -3.77
N VAL A 194 13.73 3.21 -3.08
CA VAL A 194 13.24 2.22 -2.12
C VAL A 194 11.71 2.25 -2.14
N LEU A 195 11.02 1.12 -2.00
CA LEU A 195 9.59 1.15 -1.67
C LEU A 195 9.37 1.61 -0.22
N SER A 196 8.34 2.42 0.01
CA SER A 196 7.95 2.91 1.34
C SER A 196 7.19 1.89 2.20
N TYR A 197 7.54 0.60 2.09
CA TYR A 197 6.97 -0.51 2.87
C TYR A 197 8.07 -1.34 3.53
N PHE A 198 7.98 -1.51 4.85
CA PHE A 198 9.02 -2.17 5.63
C PHE A 198 8.42 -3.19 6.59
N ASN A 199 8.85 -4.45 6.49
CA ASN A 199 8.54 -5.48 7.47
C ASN A 199 9.65 -5.53 8.51
N LEU A 200 9.35 -5.02 9.70
CA LEU A 200 10.19 -5.22 10.86
C LEU A 200 9.79 -6.52 11.56
N VAL A 201 10.76 -7.40 11.72
CA VAL A 201 10.64 -8.64 12.50
C VAL A 201 11.40 -8.44 13.81
N GLY A 202 10.65 -8.56 14.90
CA GLY A 202 11.14 -8.45 16.27
C GLY A 202 10.66 -9.62 17.14
N PRO A 203 11.22 -9.80 18.34
CA PRO A 203 10.95 -10.95 19.20
C PRO A 203 9.52 -10.93 19.76
N ASP A 204 8.98 -9.75 20.07
CA ASP A 204 7.68 -9.62 20.73
C ASP A 204 6.53 -9.24 19.77
N ALA A 205 6.85 -8.59 18.65
CA ALA A 205 5.87 -8.24 17.64
C ALA A 205 6.54 -7.94 16.30
N ASN A 206 5.91 -8.39 15.22
CA ASN A 206 6.28 -7.99 13.88
C ASN A 206 5.33 -6.90 13.40
N VAL A 207 5.89 -5.88 12.75
CA VAL A 207 5.13 -4.73 12.26
C VAL A 207 5.52 -4.46 10.81
N LEU A 208 4.53 -4.33 9.95
CA LEU A 208 4.70 -3.74 8.63
C LEU A 208 4.38 -2.25 8.74
N VAL A 209 5.33 -1.42 8.30
CA VAL A 209 5.23 0.03 8.26
C VAL A 209 5.04 0.45 6.80
N GLY A 210 3.92 1.10 6.50
CA GLY A 210 3.65 1.73 5.20
C GLY A 210 3.68 3.25 5.34
N LEU A 211 4.37 3.93 4.43
CA LEU A 211 4.36 5.39 4.30
C LEU A 211 3.68 5.79 2.98
N GLY A 212 2.51 6.40 3.10
CA GLY A 212 1.67 6.89 2.02
C GLY A 212 1.98 8.34 1.67
N TRP A 213 2.93 8.55 0.77
CA TRP A 213 3.29 9.85 0.22
C TRP A 213 3.73 9.69 -1.24
N PRO A 214 3.15 10.45 -2.19
CA PRO A 214 3.49 10.31 -3.61
C PRO A 214 4.82 11.01 -3.97
N GLY A 215 5.28 11.94 -3.13
CA GLY A 215 6.52 12.67 -3.35
C GLY A 215 7.71 12.09 -2.58
N ASN A 216 8.72 12.94 -2.37
CA ASN A 216 9.91 12.56 -1.63
C ASN A 216 9.64 12.29 -0.13
N TRP A 217 10.15 11.18 0.38
CA TRP A 217 10.07 10.78 1.78
C TRP A 217 11.42 10.25 2.28
N ARG A 218 11.56 10.21 3.61
CA ARG A 218 12.70 9.63 4.31
C ARG A 218 12.24 8.79 5.49
N ALA A 219 12.97 7.72 5.76
CA ALA A 219 12.83 6.91 6.95
C ALA A 219 14.21 6.64 7.56
N ARG A 220 14.30 6.46 8.87
CA ARG A 220 15.52 6.10 9.58
C ARG A 220 15.21 5.12 10.69
N PHE A 221 15.92 4.00 10.68
CA PHE A 221 15.82 2.94 11.68
C PHE A 221 17.08 2.97 12.53
N THR A 222 16.95 3.37 13.79
CA THR A 222 18.09 3.50 14.70
C THR A 222 17.90 2.59 15.90
N ARG A 223 18.88 1.73 16.15
CA ARG A 223 18.88 0.83 17.31
C ARG A 223 19.83 1.37 18.38
N ASP A 224 19.29 1.67 19.56
CA ASP A 224 20.07 2.23 20.66
C ASP A 224 20.88 1.16 21.42
N ALA A 225 21.82 1.61 22.26
CA ALA A 225 22.67 0.74 23.06
C ALA A 225 21.89 -0.04 24.15
N GLY A 226 20.71 0.44 24.52
CA GLY A 226 19.79 -0.23 25.43
C GLY A 226 18.89 -1.27 24.74
N GLY A 227 19.06 -1.50 23.43
CA GLY A 227 18.28 -2.46 22.65
C GLY A 227 16.93 -1.96 22.16
N GLY A 228 16.60 -0.69 22.36
CA GLY A 228 15.41 -0.07 21.79
C GLY A 228 15.57 0.21 20.30
N LEU A 229 14.48 0.12 19.55
CA LEU A 229 14.44 0.52 18.13
C LEU A 229 13.58 1.77 17.98
N ARG A 230 14.14 2.80 17.35
CA ARG A 230 13.41 4.00 16.92
C ARG A 230 13.26 4.01 15.42
N ILE A 231 12.05 4.31 14.96
CA ILE A 231 11.71 4.50 13.55
C ILE A 231 11.22 5.93 13.40
N LEU A 232 11.94 6.70 12.60
CA LEU A 232 11.52 8.01 12.14
C LEU A 232 11.11 7.90 10.68
N ALA A 233 9.96 8.47 10.28
CA ALA A 233 9.60 8.55 8.88
C ALA A 233 8.70 9.76 8.58
N GLY A 234 8.90 10.39 7.42
CA GLY A 234 8.16 11.58 7.02
C GLY A 234 8.51 12.07 5.62
N GLN A 235 8.03 13.27 5.30
CA GLN A 235 8.44 13.99 4.07
C GLN A 235 9.94 14.27 4.11
N GLY A 236 10.61 14.25 2.94
CA GLY A 236 12.06 14.39 2.86
C GLY A 236 12.62 15.70 3.42
N LEU A 237 11.92 16.81 3.22
CA LEU A 237 12.21 18.11 3.81
C LEU A 237 10.89 18.80 4.19
N THR A 238 10.85 19.37 5.38
CA THR A 238 9.79 20.29 5.81
C THR A 238 10.46 21.50 6.45
N HIS A 239 10.17 22.69 5.93
CA HIS A 239 10.72 23.96 6.38
C HIS A 239 9.82 25.08 5.85
N PHE A 240 8.69 25.32 6.51
CA PHE A 240 7.68 26.27 6.04
C PHE A 240 6.96 26.96 7.20
N VAL A 241 6.29 28.06 6.90
CA VAL A 241 5.30 28.69 7.78
C VAL A 241 3.92 28.44 7.22
N LEU A 242 2.90 28.52 8.07
CA LEU A 242 1.51 28.56 7.62
C LEU A 242 0.98 29.98 7.82
N HIS A 243 0.42 30.56 6.77
CA HIS A 243 -0.35 31.80 6.86
C HIS A 243 -1.67 31.56 7.61
N PRO A 244 -2.32 32.61 8.14
CA PRO A 244 -3.61 32.47 8.81
C PRO A 244 -4.65 31.74 7.94
N GLY A 245 -5.25 30.68 8.49
CA GLY A 245 -6.25 29.86 7.81
C GLY A 245 -5.69 28.71 6.97
N GLU A 246 -4.38 28.65 6.73
CA GLU A 246 -3.76 27.54 6.01
C GLU A 246 -3.67 26.26 6.85
N GLU A 247 -3.69 25.13 6.14
CA GLU A 247 -3.51 23.81 6.72
C GLU A 247 -2.56 22.98 5.84
N ALA A 248 -1.60 22.31 6.48
CA ALA A 248 -0.74 21.31 5.86
C ALA A 248 -0.94 19.95 6.53
N ARG A 249 -0.57 18.87 5.81
CA ARG A 249 -0.61 17.50 6.35
C ARG A 249 0.70 16.76 6.14
N SER A 250 0.99 15.84 7.04
CA SER A 250 2.05 14.85 6.91
C SER A 250 1.69 13.78 5.86
N PRO A 251 2.65 12.90 5.49
CA PRO A 251 2.35 11.58 4.96
C PRO A 251 1.35 10.82 5.82
N LEU A 252 0.59 9.93 5.20
CA LEU A 252 -0.15 8.91 5.92
C LEU A 252 0.83 7.83 6.37
N ILE A 253 0.72 7.39 7.61
CA ILE A 253 1.43 6.23 8.13
C ILE A 253 0.41 5.14 8.41
N ALA A 254 0.73 3.91 8.01
CA ALA A 254 -0.04 2.73 8.35
C ALA A 254 0.87 1.69 8.99
N LEU A 255 0.43 1.15 10.13
CA LEU A 255 1.06 0.05 10.83
C LEU A 255 0.15 -1.16 10.80
N GLN A 256 0.71 -2.30 10.39
CA GLN A 256 0.02 -3.58 10.37
C GLN A 256 0.80 -4.57 11.24
N PHE A 257 0.20 -4.99 12.34
CA PHE A 257 0.81 -5.92 13.30
C PHE A 257 0.54 -7.36 12.89
N TYR A 258 1.51 -8.25 13.10
CA TYR A 258 1.34 -9.66 12.76
C TYR A 258 2.20 -10.59 13.61
N THR A 259 1.75 -11.84 13.72
CA THR A 259 2.55 -12.98 14.21
C THR A 259 2.98 -13.89 13.05
N GLY A 260 3.98 -14.75 13.28
CA GLY A 260 4.52 -15.63 12.24
C GLY A 260 5.50 -14.90 11.32
N ASP A 261 5.83 -15.50 10.18
CA ASP A 261 6.84 -14.96 9.27
C ASP A 261 6.40 -13.66 8.55
N TRP A 262 7.38 -12.98 7.94
CA TRP A 262 7.14 -11.71 7.23
C TRP A 262 6.32 -11.86 5.94
N ILE A 263 6.31 -13.05 5.30
CA ILE A 263 5.49 -13.34 4.12
C ILE A 263 4.01 -13.37 4.52
N ARG A 264 3.69 -13.97 5.67
CA ARG A 264 2.35 -13.88 6.26
C ARG A 264 1.97 -12.43 6.54
N GLY A 265 2.88 -11.64 7.11
CA GLY A 265 2.69 -10.19 7.32
C GLY A 265 2.35 -9.45 6.02
N GLN A 266 3.08 -9.73 4.94
CA GLN A 266 2.81 -9.17 3.61
C GLN A 266 1.45 -9.61 3.04
N ASN A 267 1.06 -10.87 3.25
CA ASN A 267 -0.26 -11.35 2.82
C ASN A 267 -1.41 -10.76 3.64
N LEU A 268 -1.19 -10.47 4.93
CA LEU A 268 -2.14 -9.69 5.74
C LEU A 268 -2.32 -8.28 5.19
N TRP A 269 -1.20 -7.62 4.85
CA TRP A 269 -1.21 -6.30 4.23
C TRP A 269 -1.97 -6.26 2.91
N ARG A 270 -1.70 -7.20 1.99
CA ARG A 270 -2.44 -7.31 0.72
C ARG A 270 -3.93 -7.47 0.93
N ARG A 271 -4.34 -8.31 1.89
CA ARG A 271 -5.77 -8.52 2.23
C ARG A 271 -6.39 -7.25 2.81
N TRP A 272 -5.68 -6.52 3.67
CA TRP A 272 -6.13 -5.24 4.20
C TRP A 272 -6.26 -4.18 3.08
N MET A 273 -5.28 -4.09 2.18
CA MET A 273 -5.33 -3.19 1.03
C MET A 273 -6.56 -3.47 0.14
N VAL A 274 -6.82 -4.74 -0.18
CA VAL A 274 -7.99 -5.13 -0.98
C VAL A 274 -9.30 -4.86 -0.25
N ALA A 275 -9.37 -5.18 1.04
CA ALA A 275 -10.59 -5.02 1.82
C ALA A 275 -10.93 -3.54 2.08
N GLN A 276 -9.94 -2.73 2.42
CA GLN A 276 -10.17 -1.42 3.05
C GLN A 276 -9.69 -0.22 2.21
N ASN A 277 -8.76 -0.42 1.27
CA ASN A 277 -8.09 0.69 0.57
C ASN A 277 -8.38 0.76 -0.94
N LEU A 278 -8.77 -0.34 -1.58
CA LEU A 278 -9.12 -0.31 -2.99
C LEU A 278 -10.35 0.60 -3.22
N PRO A 279 -10.35 1.43 -4.28
CA PRO A 279 -11.52 2.19 -4.68
C PRO A 279 -12.73 1.28 -4.90
N ARG A 280 -13.90 1.72 -4.44
CA ARG A 280 -15.15 0.95 -4.55
C ARG A 280 -16.21 1.70 -5.35
N ALA A 281 -16.12 1.63 -6.68
CA ALA A 281 -17.15 2.19 -7.54
C ALA A 281 -18.46 1.41 -7.32
N GLY A 282 -19.52 2.09 -6.87
CA GLY A 282 -20.79 1.44 -6.51
C GLY A 282 -20.69 0.43 -5.36
N GLY A 283 -19.68 0.57 -4.48
CA GLY A 283 -19.49 -0.30 -3.31
C GLY A 283 -18.74 -1.62 -3.59
N GLN A 284 -18.47 -1.95 -4.85
CA GLN A 284 -17.77 -3.18 -5.24
C GLN A 284 -16.30 -2.90 -5.56
N PRO A 285 -15.38 -3.85 -5.32
CA PRO A 285 -14.01 -3.74 -5.81
C PRO A 285 -14.03 -3.69 -7.35
N PRO A 286 -13.02 -3.07 -7.99
CA PRO A 286 -12.93 -3.06 -9.45
C PRO A 286 -12.85 -4.52 -9.96
N PRO A 287 -13.59 -4.86 -11.02
CA PRO A 287 -13.44 -6.17 -11.65
C PRO A 287 -12.06 -6.28 -12.31
N PRO A 288 -11.58 -7.50 -12.62
CA PRO A 288 -10.39 -7.68 -13.43
C PRO A 288 -10.52 -6.91 -14.76
N ILE A 289 -9.53 -6.05 -15.03
CA ILE A 289 -9.38 -5.34 -16.29
C ILE A 289 -8.41 -6.14 -17.15
N LEU A 290 -8.89 -6.66 -18.27
CA LEU A 290 -8.09 -7.32 -19.29
C LEU A 290 -7.91 -6.33 -20.42
N ALA A 291 -6.89 -5.49 -20.27
CA ALA A 291 -6.52 -4.49 -21.24
C ALA A 291 -5.45 -5.03 -22.21
N THR A 292 -5.53 -4.60 -23.46
CA THR A 292 -4.44 -4.75 -24.43
C THR A 292 -4.40 -3.50 -25.30
N ALA A 293 -3.36 -3.41 -26.13
CA ALA A 293 -3.14 -2.29 -27.05
C ALA A 293 -2.80 -2.84 -28.44
N ALA A 294 -2.88 -1.99 -29.46
CA ALA A 294 -2.27 -2.32 -30.75
C ALA A 294 -0.76 -2.58 -30.56
N PRO A 295 -0.14 -3.48 -31.33
CA PRO A 295 1.32 -3.60 -31.33
C PRO A 295 1.93 -2.28 -31.82
N GLU A 296 3.02 -1.85 -31.19
CA GLU A 296 3.77 -0.69 -31.66
C GLU A 296 4.32 -0.95 -33.06
N ILE A 297 3.93 -0.14 -34.04
CA ILE A 297 4.45 -0.21 -35.41
C ILE A 297 5.57 0.83 -35.54
N GLY A 298 6.71 0.51 -34.93
CA GLY A 298 7.98 1.24 -35.03
C GLY A 298 7.96 2.69 -34.58
N GLY A 299 8.20 2.98 -33.30
CA GLY A 299 8.44 4.35 -32.84
C GLY A 299 7.15 5.14 -32.56
N LEU A 300 6.17 4.48 -31.91
CA LEU A 300 4.90 5.08 -31.45
C LEU A 300 3.90 5.49 -32.54
N HIS A 301 3.99 4.91 -33.75
CA HIS A 301 3.01 5.16 -34.82
C HIS A 301 1.72 4.34 -34.62
N TYR A 302 0.94 4.71 -33.61
CA TYR A 302 -0.45 4.28 -33.49
C TYR A 302 -1.32 5.12 -34.41
N ASN A 303 -2.18 4.48 -35.20
CA ASN A 303 -3.12 5.17 -36.08
C ASN A 303 -4.47 4.47 -36.12
N GLN A 304 -5.49 5.19 -36.59
CA GLN A 304 -6.87 4.73 -36.60
C GLN A 304 -7.05 3.34 -37.23
N ALA A 305 -6.38 3.07 -38.37
CA ALA A 305 -6.53 1.80 -39.08
C ALA A 305 -5.89 0.63 -38.33
N ASN A 306 -4.71 0.86 -37.74
CA ASN A 306 -3.98 -0.16 -36.97
C ASN A 306 -4.71 -0.51 -35.68
N GLU A 307 -5.25 0.48 -34.97
CA GLU A 307 -6.05 0.26 -33.76
C GLU A 307 -7.28 -0.60 -34.06
N ILE A 308 -8.03 -0.26 -35.11
CA ILE A 308 -9.21 -1.01 -35.56
C ILE A 308 -8.84 -2.44 -35.95
N ARG A 309 -7.79 -2.61 -36.76
CA ARG A 309 -7.35 -3.93 -37.22
C ARG A 309 -6.92 -4.84 -36.05
N ALA A 310 -6.21 -4.28 -35.07
CA ALA A 310 -5.75 -5.04 -33.91
C ALA A 310 -6.93 -5.45 -33.00
N MET A 311 -7.93 -4.58 -32.84
CA MET A 311 -9.18 -4.92 -32.15
C MET A 311 -9.97 -6.03 -32.87
N ASP A 312 -10.13 -5.91 -34.19
CA ASP A 312 -10.82 -6.93 -35.01
C ASP A 312 -10.12 -8.30 -34.89
N LEU A 313 -8.77 -8.32 -34.93
CA LEU A 313 -8.00 -9.54 -34.74
C LEU A 313 -8.20 -10.13 -33.33
N ALA A 314 -8.13 -9.31 -32.28
CA ALA A 314 -8.36 -9.77 -30.92
C ALA A 314 -9.77 -10.37 -30.74
N ALA A 315 -10.78 -9.76 -31.37
CA ALA A 315 -12.14 -10.27 -31.38
C ALA A 315 -12.29 -11.57 -32.19
N GLN A 316 -11.67 -11.64 -33.38
CA GLN A 316 -11.65 -12.83 -34.24
C GLN A 316 -11.03 -14.04 -33.53
N GLU A 317 -9.90 -13.82 -32.84
CA GLU A 317 -9.20 -14.83 -32.05
C GLU A 317 -9.85 -15.09 -30.67
N LYS A 318 -10.96 -14.39 -30.38
CA LYS A 318 -11.74 -14.53 -29.14
C LYS A 318 -10.89 -14.31 -27.88
N LEU A 319 -9.94 -13.39 -27.95
CA LEU A 319 -9.17 -12.98 -26.77
C LEU A 319 -10.13 -12.31 -25.77
N PRO A 320 -10.02 -12.59 -24.46
CA PRO A 320 -10.94 -12.06 -23.44
C PRO A 320 -10.63 -10.60 -23.09
N VAL A 321 -10.37 -9.75 -24.09
CA VAL A 321 -10.06 -8.33 -23.92
C VAL A 321 -11.36 -7.57 -23.62
N ASN A 322 -11.39 -6.84 -22.52
CA ASN A 322 -12.53 -6.01 -22.12
C ASN A 322 -12.21 -4.51 -22.09
N HIS A 323 -10.93 -4.14 -22.21
CA HIS A 323 -10.49 -2.76 -22.37
C HIS A 323 -9.47 -2.67 -23.50
N TRP A 324 -9.61 -1.66 -24.35
CA TRP A 324 -8.63 -1.29 -25.35
C TRP A 324 -7.83 -0.09 -24.85
N TRP A 325 -6.50 -0.18 -24.87
CA TRP A 325 -5.59 0.85 -24.39
C TRP A 325 -4.86 1.47 -25.59
N ILE A 326 -4.98 2.80 -25.72
CA ILE A 326 -4.13 3.60 -26.61
C ILE A 326 -3.05 4.25 -25.73
N ASP A 327 -1.80 3.84 -25.93
CA ASP A 327 -0.64 4.35 -25.19
C ASP A 327 -0.17 5.71 -25.76
N ALA A 328 1.05 6.16 -25.46
CA ALA A 328 1.58 7.42 -25.98
C ALA A 328 1.64 7.42 -27.52
N GLY A 329 1.36 8.57 -28.15
CA GLY A 329 1.37 8.73 -29.62
C GLY A 329 0.03 9.13 -30.24
N TRP A 330 -1.06 9.17 -29.46
CA TRP A 330 -2.36 9.65 -29.95
C TRP A 330 -2.45 11.18 -30.18
N TYR A 331 -1.44 11.90 -29.72
CA TYR A 331 -1.26 13.34 -29.82
C TYR A 331 -0.06 13.66 -30.73
N PRO A 332 0.04 14.89 -31.28
CA PRO A 332 1.17 15.29 -32.12
C PRO A 332 2.52 15.16 -31.41
N CYS A 333 3.16 13.99 -31.57
CA CYS A 333 4.41 13.66 -30.88
C CYS A 333 5.59 13.46 -31.85
N HIS A 334 5.34 13.44 -33.17
CA HIS A 334 6.36 13.32 -34.22
C HIS A 334 7.34 12.16 -34.00
N GLY A 335 6.83 11.00 -33.57
CA GLY A 335 7.64 9.80 -33.29
C GLY A 335 8.41 9.84 -31.96
N ASN A 336 8.19 10.84 -31.12
CA ASN A 336 8.80 10.97 -29.81
C ASN A 336 7.75 11.25 -28.73
N TRP A 337 7.45 10.25 -27.89
CA TRP A 337 6.46 10.38 -26.82
C TRP A 337 6.79 11.48 -25.80
N TYR A 338 8.05 11.92 -25.67
CA TYR A 338 8.39 13.01 -24.75
C TYR A 338 7.81 14.37 -25.17
N ASN A 339 7.29 14.51 -26.40
CA ASN A 339 6.64 15.71 -26.92
C ASN A 339 5.21 15.88 -26.35
N VAL A 340 5.08 15.90 -25.02
CA VAL A 340 3.83 16.02 -24.27
C VAL A 340 3.43 17.48 -24.03
N GLY A 341 2.39 17.71 -23.23
CA GLY A 341 1.97 19.05 -22.82
C GLY A 341 0.87 19.68 -23.71
N THR A 342 0.71 19.19 -24.94
CA THR A 342 -0.40 19.57 -25.83
C THR A 342 -1.32 18.38 -26.14
N TRP A 343 -2.35 18.21 -25.32
CA TRP A 343 -3.30 17.09 -25.41
C TRP A 343 -4.40 17.31 -26.44
N ARG A 344 -4.04 17.26 -27.72
CA ARG A 344 -4.97 17.27 -28.85
C ARG A 344 -4.79 16.00 -29.66
N GLU A 345 -5.88 15.47 -30.22
CA GLU A 345 -5.80 14.32 -31.13
C GLU A 345 -4.92 14.66 -32.33
N ASP A 346 -3.99 13.76 -32.66
CA ASP A 346 -3.25 13.87 -33.91
C ASP A 346 -4.17 13.47 -35.08
N ARG A 347 -4.66 14.47 -35.81
CA ARG A 347 -5.56 14.26 -36.96
C ARG A 347 -4.85 13.67 -38.19
N ALA A 348 -3.52 13.61 -38.22
CA ALA A 348 -2.81 12.89 -39.26
C ALA A 348 -2.91 11.37 -39.03
N GLU A 349 -2.73 10.92 -37.80
CA GLU A 349 -2.81 9.50 -37.42
C GLU A 349 -4.26 9.03 -37.16
N PHE A 350 -5.12 9.95 -36.70
CA PHE A 350 -6.53 9.73 -36.41
C PHE A 350 -7.41 10.70 -37.22
N PRO A 351 -7.54 10.50 -38.55
CA PRO A 351 -8.25 11.43 -39.44
C PRO A 351 -9.68 11.71 -39.00
N ASP A 352 -10.41 10.68 -38.55
CA ASP A 352 -11.79 10.82 -38.05
C ASP A 352 -11.84 11.07 -36.53
N GLY A 353 -10.67 11.18 -35.90
CA GLY A 353 -10.49 11.38 -34.47
C GLY A 353 -10.58 10.09 -33.65
N LEU A 354 -10.21 10.17 -32.38
CA LEU A 354 -10.19 9.01 -31.48
C LEU A 354 -11.57 8.41 -31.29
N ARG A 355 -12.63 9.22 -31.44
CA ARG A 355 -14.02 8.75 -31.32
C ARG A 355 -14.28 7.53 -32.19
N THR A 356 -13.81 7.53 -33.44
CA THR A 356 -14.02 6.40 -34.37
C THR A 356 -13.44 5.10 -33.84
N VAL A 357 -12.24 5.17 -33.23
CA VAL A 357 -11.58 4.03 -32.59
C VAL A 357 -12.35 3.60 -31.34
N THR A 358 -12.71 4.54 -30.46
CA THR A 358 -13.45 4.20 -29.23
C THR A 358 -14.85 3.65 -29.50
N ASP A 359 -15.54 4.13 -30.55
CA ASP A 359 -16.85 3.62 -30.95
C ASP A 359 -16.72 2.23 -31.58
N HIS A 360 -15.62 1.94 -32.28
CA HIS A 360 -15.30 0.59 -32.73
C HIS A 360 -15.06 -0.36 -31.55
N ALA A 361 -14.23 0.03 -30.57
CA ALA A 361 -14.02 -0.74 -29.35
C ALA A 361 -15.34 -1.08 -28.64
N ARG A 362 -16.25 -0.09 -28.51
CA ARG A 362 -17.58 -0.28 -27.92
C ARG A 362 -18.43 -1.29 -28.67
N ARG A 363 -18.40 -1.31 -30.01
CA ARG A 363 -19.13 -2.29 -30.82
C ARG A 363 -18.66 -3.72 -30.58
N LEU A 364 -17.37 -3.89 -30.25
CA LEU A 364 -16.79 -5.18 -29.86
C LEU A 364 -16.95 -5.50 -28.36
N GLY A 365 -17.68 -4.68 -27.60
CA GLY A 365 -17.92 -4.88 -26.17
C GLY A 365 -16.76 -4.44 -25.27
N MET A 366 -15.77 -3.71 -25.81
CA MET A 366 -14.61 -3.21 -25.06
C MET A 366 -14.85 -1.80 -24.53
N ARG A 367 -14.23 -1.48 -23.39
CA ARG A 367 -14.08 -0.10 -22.86
C ARG A 367 -12.75 0.51 -23.30
N GLN A 368 -12.56 1.81 -23.12
CA GLN A 368 -11.33 2.51 -23.55
C GLN A 368 -10.47 2.94 -22.36
N VAL A 369 -9.15 2.83 -22.53
CA VAL A 369 -8.09 3.44 -21.70
C VAL A 369 -7.23 4.33 -22.61
N LEU A 370 -6.88 5.53 -22.16
CA LEU A 370 -6.05 6.46 -22.91
C LEU A 370 -4.92 6.98 -22.01
N TRP A 371 -3.69 6.93 -22.51
CA TRP A 371 -2.51 7.38 -21.79
C TRP A 371 -2.38 8.91 -21.73
N PHE A 372 -1.90 9.44 -20.62
CA PHE A 372 -1.52 10.85 -20.43
C PHE A 372 -0.31 10.96 -19.49
N GLU A 373 0.55 11.97 -19.67
CA GLU A 373 1.60 12.37 -18.72
C GLU A 373 1.47 13.88 -18.41
N PRO A 374 0.42 14.29 -17.66
CA PRO A 374 0.05 15.70 -17.51
C PRO A 374 1.03 16.52 -16.67
N GLU A 375 1.98 15.88 -15.99
CA GLU A 375 2.98 16.51 -15.11
C GLU A 375 4.25 16.95 -15.87
N ARG A 376 4.35 16.63 -17.16
CA ARG A 376 5.45 17.05 -18.06
C ARG A 376 4.91 18.02 -19.11
N VAL A 377 5.75 18.98 -19.51
CA VAL A 377 5.49 20.04 -20.51
C VAL A 377 6.66 20.15 -21.47
#